data_AF-A0A941MWC7-F1
#
_entry.id   AF-A0A941MWC7-F1
#
_cell.length_a   1.000
_cell.length_b   1.000
_cell.length_c   1.000
_cell.angle_alpha   90.00
_cell.angle_beta   90.00
_cell.angle_gamma   90.00
#
_symmetry.space_group_name_H-M   'P 1'
#
loop_
_entity.id
_entity.type
_entity.pdbx_description
1 polymer ?
#
loop_
_entity_poly.entity_id
_entity_poly.type
_entity_poly.pdbx_seq_one_letter_code
_entity_poly.pdbx_strand_id
1 'polypeptide(L)' 'MAGQLGIDILGFAVMSNHIHVVARNRPDVVATWSDAKVAHRWWNIFPQHKTADGKLAEPRETDLL' A
#
# COMPACT_ATOMS: atom_id res chain seq x y z
N MET A 1 -5.48 0.82 -2.87
CA MET A 1 -4.69 -0.16 -2.11
C MET A 1 -3.68 -0.90 -2.98
N ALA A 2 -4.07 -1.63 -4.03
CA ALA A 2 -3.13 -2.39 -4.89
C ALA A 2 -1.95 -1.55 -5.46
N GLY A 3 -2.22 -0.36 -6.00
CA GLY A 3 -1.17 0.51 -6.56
C GLY A 3 -0.13 1.04 -5.54
N GLN A 4 -0.38 0.89 -4.24
CA GLN A 4 0.62 1.22 -3.20
C GLN A 4 1.68 0.12 -3.08
N LEU A 5 1.35 -1.11 -3.48
CA LEU A 5 2.21 -2.30 -3.35
C LEU A 5 2.96 -2.65 -4.64
N GLY A 6 2.76 -1.88 -5.72
CA GLY A 6 3.39 -2.20 -7.00
C GLY A 6 2.83 -3.48 -7.61
N ILE A 7 1.52 -3.70 -7.47
CA ILE A 7 0.79 -4.83 -8.05
C ILE A 7 -0.37 -4.34 -8.90
N ASP A 8 -0.62 -5.05 -9.99
CA ASP A 8 -1.83 -4.92 -10.79
C ASP A 8 -2.82 -6.00 -10.40
N ILE A 9 -4.12 -5.66 -10.34
CA ILE A 9 -5.21 -6.63 -10.18
C ILE A 9 -5.79 -6.89 -11.56
N LEU A 10 -5.61 -8.10 -12.07
CA LEU A 10 -6.06 -8.51 -13.39
C LEU A 10 -7.48 -9.09 -13.35
N GLY A 11 -7.92 -9.57 -12.19
CA GLY A 11 -9.27 -10.07 -11.95
C GLY A 11 -9.49 -10.41 -10.48
N PHE A 12 -10.76 -10.42 -10.06
CA PHE A 12 -11.14 -10.85 -8.72
C PHE A 12 -12.54 -11.47 -8.71
N ALA A 13 -12.80 -12.35 -7.75
CA ALA A 13 -14.11 -12.90 -7.46
C ALA A 13 -14.34 -12.92 -5.95
N VAL A 14 -15.53 -12.51 -5.51
CA VAL A 14 -15.92 -12.46 -4.09
C VAL A 14 -16.98 -13.52 -3.84
N MET A 15 -16.75 -14.34 -2.81
CA MET A 15 -17.66 -15.39 -2.37
C MET A 15 -17.99 -15.20 -0.88
N SER A 16 -18.98 -15.93 -0.38
CA SER A 16 -19.42 -15.82 1.02
C SER A 16 -18.37 -16.21 2.05
N ASN A 17 -17.37 -17.00 1.68
CA ASN A 17 -16.35 -17.53 2.59
C ASN A 17 -14.90 -17.16 2.23
N HIS A 18 -14.63 -16.63 1.03
CA HIS A 18 -13.29 -16.19 0.63
C HIS A 18 -13.33 -15.32 -0.65
N ILE A 19 -12.16 -14.87 -1.08
CA ILE A 19 -11.96 -14.14 -2.34
C ILE A 19 -10.89 -14.85 -3.19
N HIS A 20 -11.08 -14.82 -4.51
CA HIS A 20 -10.03 -15.12 -5.48
C HIS A 20 -9.52 -13.83 -6.08
N VAL A 21 -8.19 -13.68 -6.19
CA VAL A 21 -7.56 -12.51 -6.79
C VAL A 21 -6.47 -12.99 -7.75
N VAL A 22 -6.53 -12.52 -8.99
CA VAL A 22 -5.43 -12.67 -9.97
C VAL A 22 -4.63 -11.39 -9.95
N ALA A 23 -3.42 -11.47 -9.39
CA ALA A 23 -2.53 -10.32 -9.25
C ALA A 23 -1.22 -10.54 -10.02
N ARG A 24 -0.63 -9.44 -10.50
CA ARG A 24 0.69 -9.41 -11.12
C ARG A 24 1.60 -8.44 -10.36
N ASN A 25 2.79 -8.91 -9.96
CA ASN A 25 3.83 -8.04 -9.44
C ASN A 25 4.41 -7.16 -10.57
N ARG A 26 4.65 -5.88 -10.27
CA ARG A 26 5.22 -4.88 -11.19
C ARG A 26 6.58 -4.37 -10.71
N PRO A 27 7.62 -5.23 -10.71
CA PRO A 27 8.97 -4.80 -10.32
C PRO A 27 9.52 -3.70 -11.24
N ASP A 28 9.08 -3.67 -12.50
CA ASP A 28 9.40 -2.62 -13.47
C ASP A 28 8.90 -1.23 -13.03
N VAL A 29 7.73 -1.16 -12.39
CA VAL A 29 7.20 0.08 -11.83
C VAL A 29 7.89 0.43 -10.52
N VAL A 30 8.06 -0.56 -9.63
CA VAL A 30 8.68 -0.35 -8.31
C VAL A 30 10.12 0.14 -8.44
N ALA A 31 10.86 -0.33 -9.45
CA ALA A 31 12.21 0.14 -9.75
C ALA A 31 12.30 1.65 -10.06
N THR A 32 11.19 2.31 -10.39
CA THR A 32 11.15 3.77 -10.62
C THR A 32 10.89 4.58 -9.34
N TRP A 33 10.68 3.91 -8.20
CA TRP A 33 10.36 4.59 -6.94
C TRP A 33 11.64 4.89 -6.17
N SER A 34 11.73 6.09 -5.60
CA SER A 34 12.75 6.39 -4.59
C SER A 34 12.39 5.73 -3.25
N ASP A 35 13.39 5.52 -2.40
CA ASP A 35 13.21 4.97 -1.05
C ASP A 35 12.18 5.76 -0.24
N ALA A 36 12.23 7.10 -0.29
CA ALA A 36 11.23 7.96 0.34
C ALA A 36 9.81 7.67 -0.18
N LYS A 37 9.66 7.41 -1.49
CA LYS A 37 8.36 7.05 -2.08
C LYS A 37 7.92 5.67 -1.61
N VAL A 38 8.83 4.71 -1.47
CA VAL A 38 8.53 3.38 -0.90
C VAL A 38 8.03 3.51 0.53
N ALA A 39 8.74 4.26 1.39
CA ALA A 39 8.37 4.49 2.78
C ALA A 39 6.99 5.15 2.93
N HIS A 40 6.72 6.20 2.15
CA HIS A 40 5.39 6.85 2.14
C HIS A 40 4.27 5.92 1.69
N ARG A 41 4.51 5.09 0.68
CA ARG A 41 3.50 4.13 0.20
C ARG A 41 3.22 3.04 1.23
N TRP A 42 4.24 2.58 1.94
CA TRP A 42 4.09 1.66 3.06
C TRP A 42 3.26 2.28 4.19
N TRP A 43 3.58 3.51 4.58
CA TRP A 43 2.85 4.24 5.62
C TRP A 43 1.35 4.38 5.31
N ASN A 44 1.00 4.62 4.04
CA ASN A 44 -0.41 4.73 3.61
C ASN A 44 -1.22 3.43 3.79
N ILE A 45 -0.56 2.29 3.94
CA ILE A 45 -1.21 0.99 4.19
C ILE A 45 -1.12 0.63 5.68
N PHE A 46 0.02 0.92 6.31
CA PHE A 46 0.35 0.53 7.68
C PHE A 46 0.82 1.73 8.51
N PRO A 47 -0.06 2.71 8.82
CA PRO A 47 0.34 3.83 9.64
C PRO A 47 0.48 3.40 11.10
N GLN A 48 1.51 3.90 11.78
CA GLN A 48 1.73 3.59 13.19
C GLN A 48 0.86 4.43 14.12
N HIS A 49 0.36 5.55 13.62
CA HIS A 49 -0.44 6.49 14.39
C HIS A 49 -1.68 6.94 13.61
N LYS A 50 -2.73 7.25 14.38
CA LYS A 50 -3.97 7.83 13.86
C LYS A 50 -4.18 9.19 14.51
N THR A 51 -4.89 10.07 13.82
CA THR A 51 -5.36 11.32 14.41
C THR A 51 -6.36 11.04 15.52
N ALA A 52 -6.66 12.05 16.35
CA ALA A 52 -7.69 11.94 17.39
C ALA A 52 -9.05 11.48 16.84
N ASP A 53 -9.36 11.86 15.59
CA ASP A 53 -10.58 11.49 14.88
C ASP A 53 -10.51 10.09 14.20
N GLY A 54 -9.45 9.32 14.47
CA GLY A 54 -9.24 7.97 13.93
C GLY A 54 -8.80 7.90 12.47
N LYS A 55 -8.47 9.04 11.84
CA LYS A 55 -7.95 9.08 10.46
C LYS A 55 -6.47 8.71 10.43
N LEU A 56 -5.98 8.34 9.25
CA LEU A 56 -4.54 8.11 9.02
C LEU A 56 -3.81 9.43 9.29
N ALA A 57 -2.84 9.42 10.21
CA ALA A 57 -1.99 10.57 10.44
C ALA A 57 -0.94 10.67 9.32
N GLU A 58 -0.54 11.89 8.95
CA GLU A 58 0.63 12.08 8.10
C GLU A 58 1.88 11.54 8.81
N PRO A 59 2.79 10.87 8.09
CA PRO A 59 4.03 10.39 8.69
C PRO A 59 4.90 11.57 9.12
N ARG A 60 5.54 11.45 10.28
CA ARG A 60 6.68 12.31 10.62
C ARG A 60 7.89 11.85 9.83
N GLU A 61 8.89 12.69 9.67
CA GLU A 61 10.14 12.27 9.01
C GLU A 61 10.76 11.05 9.68
N THR A 62 10.72 10.98 11.02
CA THR A 62 11.23 9.83 11.79
C THR A 62 10.48 8.52 11.51
N ASP A 63 9.26 8.60 10.99
CA ASP A 63 8.45 7.43 10.66
C ASP A 63 8.77 6.89 9.25
N LEU A 64 9.58 7.61 8.47
CA LEU A 64 9.97 7.28 7.09
C LEU A 64 11.46 6.94 6.94
N LEU A 65 12.20 6.89 8.06
CA LEU A 65 13.60 6.51 8.15
C LEU A 65 13.78 4.99 8.21
#